data_AF-A0A941XNE0-F1
#
_entry.id   AF-A0A941XNE0-F1
#
_cell.length_a   1.000
_cell.length_b   1.000
_cell.length_c   1.000
_cell.angle_alpha   90.00
_cell.angle_beta   90.00
_cell.angle_gamma   90.00
#
_symmetry.space_group_name_H-M   'P 1'
#
loop_
_entity.id
_entity.type
_entity.pdbx_description
1 polymer ?
#
loop_
_entity_poly.entity_id
_entity_poly.type
_entity_poly.pdbx_seq_one_letter_code
_entity_poly.pdbx_strand_id
1 'polypeptide(L)'
;MEFSTNKKAQDSQRAIYKGLRRLLKRKELKDITVVDLQRECNISRATFYRNYRNVIDVLDVIFKWYFNEYQGLKKEETDKLLFFFRYWYLHRDLLAIIVENNLDIIKNCLIKYSKPNTDPYFIECKYGLVTSIIVYWSKERKTSPEDLCQKIKDLLGMKCYDLIIKN
;
A
#
# COMPACT_ATOMS: atom_id res chain seq x y z
N MET A 1 -13.49 1.03 -4.62
CA MET A 1 -13.66 1.06 -6.09
C MET A 1 -12.47 0.33 -6.74
N GLU A 2 -12.41 0.20 -8.06
CA GLU A 2 -11.25 -0.39 -8.77
C GLU A 2 -10.58 0.66 -9.66
N PHE A 3 -9.30 0.45 -9.98
CA PHE A 3 -8.60 1.29 -10.96
C PHE A 3 -9.19 1.02 -12.35
N SER A 4 -9.53 2.08 -13.09
CA SER A 4 -10.25 1.93 -14.35
C SER A 4 -9.35 1.31 -15.42
N THR A 5 -9.93 0.55 -16.35
CA THR A 5 -9.25 0.08 -17.56
C THR A 5 -9.33 1.10 -18.71
N ASN A 6 -10.20 2.11 -18.58
CA ASN A 6 -10.33 3.18 -19.55
C ASN A 6 -9.27 4.27 -19.32
N LYS A 7 -8.45 4.56 -20.34
CA LYS A 7 -7.35 5.52 -20.25
C LYS A 7 -7.75 6.89 -19.69
N LYS A 8 -8.89 7.47 -20.12
CA LYS A 8 -9.36 8.78 -19.62
C LYS A 8 -9.70 8.73 -18.13
N ALA A 9 -10.28 7.62 -17.68
CA ALA A 9 -10.59 7.42 -16.27
C ALA A 9 -9.31 7.18 -15.44
N GLN A 10 -8.32 6.44 -15.97
CA GLN A 10 -7.01 6.30 -15.33
C GLN A 10 -6.28 7.64 -15.17
N ASP A 11 -6.28 8.47 -16.21
CA ASP A 11 -5.67 9.80 -16.17
C ASP A 11 -6.35 10.67 -15.12
N SER A 12 -7.67 10.60 -15.01
CA SER A 12 -8.44 11.27 -13.96
C SER A 12 -8.08 10.74 -12.56
N GLN A 13 -8.02 9.41 -12.39
CA GLN A 13 -7.67 8.79 -11.11
C GLN A 13 -6.25 9.17 -10.66
N ARG A 14 -5.29 9.21 -11.59
CA ARG A 14 -3.91 9.67 -11.34
C ARG A 14 -3.85 11.16 -11.00
N ALA A 15 -4.60 12.00 -11.70
CA ALA A 15 -4.67 13.43 -11.41
C ALA A 15 -5.24 13.69 -10.01
N ILE A 16 -6.30 12.95 -9.63
CA ILE A 16 -6.91 13.04 -8.30
C ILE A 16 -5.94 12.60 -7.21
N TYR A 17 -5.22 11.49 -7.41
CA TYR A 17 -4.20 11.05 -6.46
C TYR A 17 -3.06 12.08 -6.33
N LYS A 18 -2.59 12.67 -7.44
CA LYS A 18 -1.60 13.75 -7.39
C LYS A 18 -2.10 14.97 -6.62
N GLY A 19 -3.37 15.35 -6.79
CA GLY A 19 -3.99 16.41 -6.00
C GLY A 19 -4.11 16.07 -4.53
N LEU A 20 -4.51 14.84 -4.19
CA LEU A 20 -4.54 14.36 -2.82
C LEU A 20 -3.15 14.46 -2.16
N ARG A 21 -2.09 14.04 -2.85
CA ARG A 21 -0.71 14.19 -2.35
C ARG A 21 -0.32 15.64 -2.09
N ARG A 22 -0.79 16.60 -2.90
CA ARG A 22 -0.52 18.02 -2.66
C ARG A 22 -1.29 18.56 -1.45
N LEU A 23 -2.51 18.09 -1.25
CA LEU A 23 -3.31 18.42 -0.05
C LEU A 23 -2.71 17.83 1.22
N LEU A 24 -2.21 16.60 1.17
CA LEU A 24 -1.58 15.91 2.30
C LEU A 24 -0.29 16.58 2.80
N LYS A 25 0.33 17.44 1.99
CA LYS A 25 1.46 18.28 2.44
C LYS A 25 1.05 19.41 3.40
N ARG A 26 -0.25 19.71 3.49
CA ARG A 26 -0.79 20.89 4.18
C ARG A 26 -2.01 20.61 5.07
N LYS A 27 -2.58 19.40 5.00
CA LYS A 27 -3.74 18.97 5.77
C LYS A 27 -3.63 17.48 6.10
N GLU A 28 -4.12 17.08 7.27
CA GLU A 28 -4.31 15.66 7.60
C GLU A 28 -5.42 15.07 6.72
N LEU A 29 -5.35 13.76 6.39
CA LEU A 29 -6.32 13.12 5.49
C LEU A 29 -7.76 13.27 6.00
N LYS A 30 -7.98 13.17 7.31
CA LYS A 30 -9.29 13.28 7.95
C LYS A 30 -9.96 14.64 7.72
N ASP A 31 -9.16 15.68 7.46
CA ASP A 31 -9.62 17.06 7.23
C ASP A 31 -9.71 17.41 5.74
N ILE A 32 -9.30 16.50 4.85
CA ILE A 32 -9.43 16.69 3.40
C ILE A 32 -10.84 16.29 2.98
N THR A 33 -11.53 17.23 2.34
CA THR A 33 -12.88 17.01 1.80
C THR A 33 -12.86 16.74 0.30
N VAL A 34 -13.98 16.25 -0.25
CA VAL A 34 -14.18 16.16 -1.70
C VAL A 34 -14.07 17.55 -2.35
N VAL A 35 -14.53 18.61 -1.68
CA VAL A 35 -14.45 19.98 -2.19
C VAL A 35 -13.00 20.46 -2.31
N ASP A 36 -12.14 20.11 -1.36
CA ASP A 36 -10.71 20.39 -1.44
C ASP A 36 -10.10 19.73 -2.69
N LEU A 37 -10.41 18.46 -2.95
CA LEU A 37 -9.93 17.74 -4.13
C LEU A 37 -10.47 18.31 -5.44
N GLN A 38 -11.74 18.75 -5.45
CA GLN A 38 -12.31 19.42 -6.61
C GLN A 38 -11.54 20.68 -6.99
N ARG A 39 -11.25 21.53 -5.99
CA ARG A 39 -10.49 22.77 -6.18
C ARG A 39 -9.05 22.46 -6.58
N GLU A 40 -8.41 21.51 -5.91
CA GLU A 40 -7.01 21.14 -6.16
C GLU A 40 -6.76 20.48 -7.52
N CYS A 41 -7.75 19.76 -8.04
CA CYS A 41 -7.65 19.01 -9.30
C CYS A 41 -8.43 19.64 -10.45
N ASN A 42 -9.18 20.71 -10.21
CA ASN A 42 -10.13 21.30 -11.15
C ASN A 42 -11.11 20.28 -11.75
N ILE A 43 -11.86 19.57 -10.88
CA ILE A 43 -12.85 18.55 -11.28
C ILE A 43 -14.23 18.79 -10.66
N SER A 44 -15.27 18.26 -11.30
CA SER A 44 -16.63 18.26 -10.74
C SER A 44 -16.82 17.18 -9.67
N ARG A 45 -17.82 17.35 -8.80
CA ARG A 45 -18.25 16.30 -7.83
C ARG A 45 -18.65 15.02 -8.56
N ALA A 46 -19.36 15.14 -9.68
CA ALA A 46 -19.76 14.00 -10.49
C ALA A 46 -18.55 13.22 -11.02
N THR A 47 -17.49 13.91 -11.43
CA THR A 47 -16.22 13.28 -11.85
C THR A 47 -15.54 12.55 -10.68
N PHE A 48 -15.55 13.13 -9.48
CA PHE A 48 -15.04 12.48 -8.29
C PHE A 48 -15.84 11.20 -7.96
N TYR A 49 -17.15 11.33 -7.81
CA TYR A 49 -18.02 10.22 -7.36
C TYR A 49 -18.16 9.09 -8.38
N ARG A 50 -17.86 9.35 -9.66
CA ARG A 50 -17.71 8.29 -10.66
C ARG A 50 -16.56 7.33 -10.35
N ASN A 51 -15.53 7.81 -9.66
CA ASN A 51 -14.30 7.05 -9.40
C ASN A 51 -14.15 6.64 -7.92
N TYR A 52 -14.72 7.42 -7.00
CA TYR A 52 -14.45 7.29 -5.56
C TYR A 52 -15.69 7.60 -4.73
N ARG A 53 -15.92 6.81 -3.68
CA ARG A 53 -17.03 7.05 -2.73
C ARG A 53 -16.71 8.18 -1.75
N ASN A 54 -15.45 8.26 -1.32
CA ASN A 54 -14.93 9.24 -0.38
C ASN A 54 -13.42 9.41 -0.58
N VAL A 55 -12.78 10.29 0.21
CA VAL A 55 -11.35 10.59 0.08
C VAL A 55 -10.47 9.37 0.38
N ILE A 56 -10.83 8.53 1.35
CA ILE A 56 -10.09 7.30 1.69
C ILE A 56 -10.11 6.30 0.53
N ASP A 57 -11.22 6.22 -0.22
CA ASP A 57 -11.36 5.34 -1.39
C ASP A 57 -10.34 5.69 -2.50
N VAL A 58 -9.80 6.92 -2.52
CA VAL A 58 -8.68 7.30 -3.40
C VAL A 58 -7.42 6.52 -3.06
N LEU A 59 -7.12 6.35 -1.77
CA LEU A 59 -5.97 5.57 -1.29
C LEU A 59 -6.15 4.07 -1.59
N ASP A 60 -7.34 3.54 -1.39
CA ASP A 60 -7.66 2.13 -1.71
C ASP A 60 -7.43 1.82 -3.20
N VAL A 61 -7.98 2.66 -4.08
CA VAL A 61 -7.85 2.47 -5.54
C VAL A 61 -6.40 2.60 -6.01
N ILE A 62 -5.64 3.59 -5.52
CA ILE A 62 -4.25 3.75 -5.94
C ILE A 62 -3.36 2.63 -5.38
N PHE A 63 -3.61 2.16 -4.15
CA PHE A 63 -2.88 1.03 -3.58
C PHE A 63 -3.12 -0.23 -4.40
N LYS A 64 -4.37 -0.54 -4.74
CA LYS A 64 -4.71 -1.66 -5.63
C LYS A 64 -4.04 -1.56 -6.99
N TRP A 65 -3.90 -0.36 -7.54
CA TRP A 65 -3.19 -0.16 -8.81
C TRP A 65 -1.71 -0.52 -8.70
N TYR A 66 -0.99 0.04 -7.74
CA TYR A 66 0.42 -0.32 -7.50
C TYR A 66 0.57 -1.80 -7.12
N PHE A 67 -0.37 -2.34 -6.33
CA PHE A 67 -0.35 -3.75 -5.99
C PHE A 67 -0.51 -4.66 -7.21
N ASN A 68 -1.39 -4.30 -8.16
CA ASN A 68 -1.54 -5.03 -9.42
C ASN A 68 -0.28 -4.94 -10.30
N GLU A 69 0.32 -3.75 -10.40
CA GLU A 69 1.60 -3.57 -11.11
C GLU A 69 2.69 -4.44 -10.49
N TYR A 70 2.84 -4.39 -9.16
CA TYR A 70 3.74 -5.26 -8.40
C TYR A 70 3.51 -6.75 -8.72
N GLN A 71 2.26 -7.22 -8.72
CA GLN A 71 1.96 -8.62 -9.01
C GLN A 71 2.28 -9.02 -10.46
N GLY A 72 2.20 -8.08 -11.40
CA GLY A 72 2.64 -8.27 -12.78
C GLY A 72 4.16 -8.45 -12.84
N LEU A 73 4.89 -7.46 -12.33
CA LEU A 73 6.36 -7.41 -12.37
C LEU A 73 7.01 -8.55 -11.58
N LYS A 74 6.45 -8.89 -10.40
CA LYS A 74 6.96 -9.95 -9.52
C LYS A 74 7.10 -11.32 -10.21
N LYS A 75 6.34 -11.59 -11.27
CA LYS A 75 6.37 -12.89 -11.96
C LYS A 75 7.72 -13.16 -12.62
N GLU A 76 8.42 -12.11 -13.04
CA GLU A 76 9.69 -12.18 -13.77
C GLU A 76 10.91 -12.18 -12.82
N GLU A 77 10.67 -11.91 -11.54
CA GLU A 77 11.71 -11.68 -10.55
C GLU A 77 12.18 -12.98 -9.89
N THR A 78 13.50 -13.17 -9.83
CA THR A 78 14.13 -14.33 -9.19
C THR A 78 14.06 -14.24 -7.66
N ASP A 79 14.51 -13.12 -7.07
CA ASP A 79 14.38 -12.87 -5.63
C ASP A 79 13.12 -12.04 -5.34
N LYS A 80 11.99 -12.75 -5.18
CA LYS A 80 10.67 -12.15 -4.91
C LYS A 80 10.62 -11.37 -3.60
N LEU A 81 11.47 -11.69 -2.63
CA LEU A 81 11.49 -11.00 -1.34
C LEU A 81 12.25 -9.69 -1.46
N LEU A 82 13.43 -9.69 -2.09
CA LEU A 82 14.17 -8.47 -2.38
C LEU A 82 13.37 -7.54 -3.29
N PHE A 83 12.71 -8.08 -4.32
CA PHE A 83 11.83 -7.30 -5.19
C PHE A 83 10.67 -6.67 -4.42
N PHE A 84 10.04 -7.41 -3.51
CA PHE A 84 9.02 -6.86 -2.61
C PHE A 84 9.55 -5.63 -1.87
N PHE A 85 10.72 -5.73 -1.23
CA PHE A 85 11.29 -4.58 -0.54
C PHE A 85 11.58 -3.42 -1.49
N ARG A 86 12.31 -3.65 -2.58
CA ARG A 86 12.66 -2.58 -3.54
C ARG A 86 11.43 -1.84 -4.07
N TYR A 87 10.41 -2.58 -4.49
CA TYR A 87 9.17 -2.00 -5.01
C TYR A 87 8.46 -1.14 -3.95
N TRP A 88 8.24 -1.69 -2.75
CA TRP A 88 7.54 -0.96 -1.70
C TRP A 88 8.37 0.18 -1.09
N TYR A 89 9.70 0.15 -1.18
CA TYR A 89 10.55 1.30 -0.87
C TYR A 89 10.28 2.49 -1.80
N LEU A 90 10.17 2.20 -3.09
CA LEU A 90 9.90 3.22 -4.11
C LEU A 90 8.54 3.89 -3.86
N HIS A 91 7.58 3.12 -3.35
CA HIS A 91 6.23 3.58 -3.03
C HIS A 91 6.00 3.90 -1.54
N ARG A 92 7.06 4.03 -0.73
CA ARG A 92 6.95 4.16 0.73
C ARG A 92 6.18 5.39 1.22
N ASP A 93 6.15 6.47 0.44
CA ASP A 93 5.35 7.66 0.79
C ASP A 93 3.85 7.34 0.78
N LEU A 94 3.38 6.49 -0.16
CA LEU A 94 2.01 6.00 -0.15
C LEU A 94 1.76 5.11 1.06
N LEU A 95 2.71 4.22 1.38
CA LEU A 95 2.61 3.34 2.54
C LEU A 95 2.54 4.13 3.85
N ALA A 96 3.33 5.18 4.01
CA ALA A 96 3.28 6.06 5.17
C ALA A 96 1.88 6.68 5.34
N ILE A 97 1.32 7.23 4.27
CA ILE A 97 -0.04 7.80 4.28
C ILE A 97 -1.08 6.72 4.66
N ILE A 98 -0.98 5.52 4.10
CA ILE A 98 -1.94 4.44 4.40
C ILE A 98 -1.80 3.98 5.85
N VAL A 99 -0.57 3.80 6.35
CA VAL A 99 -0.27 3.38 7.72
C VAL A 99 -0.82 4.36 8.75
N GLU A 100 -0.75 5.67 8.47
CA GLU A 100 -1.25 6.71 9.36
C GLU A 100 -2.78 6.83 9.37
N ASN A 101 -3.48 6.33 8.34
CA ASN A 101 -4.89 6.65 8.14
C ASN A 101 -5.82 5.44 8.07
N ASN A 102 -5.44 4.38 7.35
CA ASN A 102 -6.25 3.17 7.22
C ASN A 102 -5.41 1.97 6.78
N LEU A 103 -4.82 1.27 7.75
CA LEU A 103 -3.98 0.10 7.52
C LEU A 103 -4.74 -1.08 6.88
N ASP A 104 -6.07 -1.15 7.07
CA ASP A 104 -6.90 -2.21 6.50
C ASP A 104 -6.89 -2.19 4.98
N ILE A 105 -6.51 -1.08 4.33
CA ILE A 105 -6.31 -1.05 2.88
C ILE A 105 -5.27 -2.09 2.45
N ILE A 106 -4.13 -2.17 3.16
CA ILE A 106 -3.07 -3.14 2.87
C ILE A 106 -3.57 -4.55 3.16
N LYS A 107 -4.15 -4.76 4.35
CA LYS A 107 -4.67 -6.07 4.77
C LYS A 107 -5.69 -6.58 3.76
N ASN A 108 -6.76 -5.83 3.50
CA ASN A 108 -7.86 -6.21 2.60
C ASN A 108 -7.37 -6.49 1.18
N CYS A 109 -6.43 -5.68 0.68
CA CYS A 109 -5.83 -5.92 -0.62
C CYS A 109 -5.03 -7.23 -0.62
N LEU A 110 -4.19 -7.49 0.39
CA LEU A 110 -3.45 -8.75 0.48
C LEU A 110 -4.35 -9.99 0.65
N ILE A 111 -5.45 -9.89 1.42
CA ILE A 111 -6.45 -10.97 1.60
C ILE A 111 -7.05 -11.36 0.26
N LYS A 112 -7.48 -10.36 -0.52
CA LYS A 112 -8.12 -10.55 -1.83
C LYS A 112 -7.24 -11.35 -2.81
N TYR A 113 -5.92 -11.28 -2.68
CA TYR A 113 -4.96 -11.99 -3.55
C TYR A 113 -4.36 -13.24 -2.90
N SER A 114 -4.84 -13.65 -1.73
CA SER A 114 -4.49 -14.94 -1.15
C SER A 114 -5.04 -16.09 -1.99
N LYS A 115 -4.37 -17.25 -1.94
CA LYS A 115 -4.87 -18.44 -2.64
C LYS A 115 -6.13 -18.95 -1.93
N PRO A 116 -7.12 -19.47 -2.67
CA PRO A 116 -8.24 -20.20 -2.07
C PRO A 116 -7.72 -21.30 -1.14
N ASN A 117 -8.42 -21.55 -0.04
CA ASN A 117 -8.11 -22.60 0.94
C ASN A 117 -6.76 -22.46 1.67
N THR A 118 -6.17 -21.26 1.68
CA THR A 118 -5.03 -20.99 2.57
C THR A 118 -5.52 -20.95 4.02
N ASP A 119 -4.78 -21.58 4.92
CA ASP A 119 -5.10 -21.59 6.35
C ASP A 119 -5.28 -20.17 6.91
N PRO A 120 -6.38 -19.87 7.64
CA PRO A 120 -6.65 -18.53 8.17
C PRO A 120 -5.58 -18.01 9.13
N TYR A 121 -4.96 -18.86 9.95
CA TYR A 121 -3.86 -18.46 10.84
C TYR A 121 -2.61 -18.15 10.03
N PHE A 122 -2.31 -18.94 9.00
CA PHE A 122 -1.20 -18.63 8.11
C PHE A 122 -1.38 -17.28 7.40
N ILE A 123 -2.61 -16.99 6.95
CA ILE A 123 -3.01 -15.70 6.38
C ILE A 123 -2.74 -14.57 7.39
N GLU A 124 -3.27 -14.67 8.61
CA GLU A 124 -3.10 -13.64 9.65
C GLU A 124 -1.64 -13.46 10.07
N CYS A 125 -0.87 -14.53 10.28
CA CYS A 125 0.55 -14.46 10.62
C CYS A 125 1.36 -13.77 9.51
N LYS A 126 1.12 -14.16 8.25
CA LYS A 126 1.80 -13.55 7.10
C LYS A 126 1.50 -12.06 7.03
N TYR A 127 0.26 -11.65 7.26
CA TYR A 127 -0.12 -10.24 7.22
C TYR A 127 0.39 -9.46 8.41
N GLY A 128 0.34 -10.02 9.61
CA GLY A 128 0.95 -9.43 10.80
C GLY A 128 2.42 -9.12 10.55
N LEU A 129 3.17 -10.09 9.99
CA LEU A 129 4.58 -9.91 9.66
C LEU A 129 4.79 -8.82 8.59
N VAL A 130 4.14 -8.95 7.42
CA VAL A 130 4.30 -8.00 6.31
C VAL A 130 3.93 -6.58 6.73
N THR A 131 2.82 -6.44 7.45
CA THR A 131 2.32 -5.14 7.90
C THR A 131 3.26 -4.54 8.93
N SER A 132 3.74 -5.33 9.89
CA SER A 132 4.71 -4.86 10.90
C SER A 132 5.99 -4.38 10.26
N ILE A 133 6.51 -5.12 9.27
CA ILE A 133 7.71 -4.71 8.54
C ILE A 133 7.46 -3.41 7.76
N ILE A 134 6.36 -3.31 7.03
CA ILE A 134 6.00 -2.09 6.29
C ILE A 134 5.82 -0.90 7.22
N VAL A 135 5.13 -1.06 8.36
CA VAL A 135 4.85 0.01 9.33
C VAL A 135 6.15 0.49 9.99
N TYR A 136 7.01 -0.44 10.40
CA TYR A 136 8.29 -0.08 11.00
C TYR A 136 9.18 0.65 9.98
N TRP A 137 9.27 0.11 8.76
CA TRP A 137 10.13 0.64 7.73
C TRP A 137 9.61 1.92 7.06
N SER A 138 8.29 2.12 7.00
CA SER A 138 7.72 3.39 6.51
C SER A 138 8.10 4.57 7.41
N LYS A 139 8.32 4.31 8.70
CA LYS A 139 8.80 5.27 9.70
C LYS A 139 10.33 5.38 9.71
N GLU A 140 11.05 4.26 9.62
CA GLU A 140 12.52 4.19 9.66
C GLU A 140 13.13 4.26 8.25
N ARG A 141 13.57 5.44 7.82
CA ARG A 141 14.03 5.69 6.43
C ARG A 141 15.49 5.31 6.15
N LYS A 142 16.26 4.81 7.13
CA LYS A 142 17.71 4.57 6.98
C LYS A 142 18.06 3.19 6.43
N THR A 143 17.21 2.18 6.62
CA THR A 143 17.53 0.80 6.21
C THR A 143 17.22 0.62 4.72
N SER A 144 18.22 0.16 3.94
CA SER A 144 18.04 -0.13 2.53
C SER A 144 17.14 -1.36 2.30
N PRO A 145 16.51 -1.52 1.12
CA PRO A 145 15.78 -2.74 0.77
C PRO A 145 16.62 -4.01 0.91
N GLU A 146 17.89 -3.94 0.53
CA GLU A 146 18.87 -5.03 0.60
C GLU A 146 19.14 -5.43 2.05
N ASP A 147 19.47 -4.45 2.91
CA ASP A 147 19.74 -4.70 4.33
C ASP A 147 18.52 -5.26 5.05
N LEU A 148 17.33 -4.71 4.74
CA LEU A 148 16.09 -5.21 5.33
C LEU A 148 15.79 -6.63 4.87
N CYS A 149 15.99 -6.93 3.59
CA CYS A 149 15.81 -8.27 3.05
C CYS A 149 16.72 -9.28 3.77
N GLN A 150 18.00 -8.93 3.94
CA GLN A 150 18.96 -9.79 4.64
C GLN A 150 18.57 -9.99 6.10
N LYS A 151 18.28 -8.91 6.84
CA LYS A 151 17.82 -8.99 8.23
C LYS A 151 16.59 -9.89 8.40
N ILE A 152 15.61 -9.78 7.50
CA ILE A 152 14.40 -10.61 7.55
C ILE A 152 14.70 -12.06 7.22
N LYS A 153 15.59 -12.34 6.25
CA LYS A 153 16.05 -13.72 5.97
C LYS A 153 16.74 -14.33 7.19
N ASP A 154 17.58 -13.56 7.88
CA ASP A 154 18.29 -14.02 9.07
C ASP A 154 17.33 -14.26 10.24
N LEU A 155 16.35 -13.37 10.45
CA LEU A 155 15.30 -13.51 11.47
C LEU A 155 14.38 -14.71 11.21
N LEU A 156 14.03 -14.97 9.96
CA LEU A 156 13.21 -16.13 9.60
C LEU A 156 14.02 -17.43 9.55
N GLY A 157 15.34 -17.34 9.36
CA GLY A 157 16.28 -18.46 9.43
C GLY A 157 16.59 -18.90 10.85
N MET A 158 16.54 -17.99 11.83
CA MET A 158 16.38 -18.36 13.23
C MET A 158 15.03 -19.07 13.37
N LYS A 159 14.97 -20.20 14.09
CA LYS A 159 13.71 -20.92 14.32
C LYS A 159 12.71 -19.92 14.89
N CYS A 160 11.70 -19.50 14.12
CA CYS A 160 10.78 -18.41 14.49
C CYS A 160 10.17 -18.61 15.88
N TYR A 161 10.06 -19.85 16.34
CA TYR A 161 9.64 -20.22 17.70
C TYR A 161 10.56 -19.65 18.81
N ASP A 162 11.88 -19.67 18.61
CA ASP A 162 12.86 -19.19 19.59
C ASP A 162 12.78 -17.66 19.75
N LEU A 163 12.41 -16.93 18.71
CA LEU A 163 12.18 -15.48 18.76
C LEU A 163 10.87 -15.09 19.44
N ILE A 164 9.84 -15.95 19.37
CA ILE A 164 8.55 -15.71 20.03
C ILE A 164 8.64 -15.97 21.54
N ILE A 165 9.56 -16.86 21.97
CA ILE A 165 9.63 -17.35 23.35
C ILE A 165 10.78 -16.74 24.15
N LYS A 166 11.84 -16.25 23.49
CA LYS A 166 12.86 -15.45 24.16
C LYS A 166 12.31 -14.06 24.45
N ASN A 167 12.04 -13.81 25.73
CA ASN A 167 11.83 -12.48 26.32
C ASN A 167 13.07 -11.59 26.13
#